data_AF-A0A4R7FQ94-F1
#
_entry.id   AF-A0A4R7FQ94-F1
#
_cell.length_a   1.000
_cell.length_b   1.000
_cell.length_c   1.000
_cell.angle_alpha   90.00
_cell.angle_beta   90.00
_cell.angle_gamma   90.00
#
_symmetry.space_group_name_H-M   'P 1'
#
loop_
_entity.id
_entity.type
_entity.pdbx_description
1 polymer ?
#
loop_
_entity_poly.entity_id
_entity_poly.type
_entity_poly.pdbx_seq_one_letter_code
_entity_poly.pdbx_strand_id
1 'polypeptide(L)' 'MLPSEAVPGDDQALELARLEQLVREVPLPSPDLPGWQSLTAGEYAAAVRELTALLGTVATALAAARSAG' A
#
# COMPACT_ATOMS: atom_id res chain seq x y z
N MET A 1 -17.79 -37.52 3.97
CA MET A 1 -16.71 -36.53 3.81
C MET A 1 -17.34 -35.17 4.06
N LEU A 2 -17.03 -34.53 5.18
CA LEU A 2 -17.47 -33.16 5.45
C LEU A 2 -16.56 -32.21 4.65
N PRO A 3 -17.08 -31.12 4.07
CA PRO A 3 -16.26 -30.12 3.40
C PRO A 3 -15.27 -29.53 4.41
N SER A 4 -13.98 -29.55 4.07
CA SER A 4 -12.94 -28.90 4.86
C SER A 4 -13.32 -27.45 5.10
N GLU A 5 -13.46 -27.08 6.36
CA GLU A 5 -13.55 -25.69 6.78
C GLU A 5 -12.31 -24.98 6.24
N ALA A 6 -12.52 -24.00 5.36
CA ALA A 6 -11.47 -23.09 4.95
C ALA A 6 -10.92 -22.44 6.22
N VAL A 7 -9.65 -22.70 6.54
CA VAL A 7 -8.99 -22.12 7.70
C VAL A 7 -8.95 -20.60 7.46
N PRO A 8 -9.63 -19.78 8.27
CA PRO A 8 -9.77 -18.35 8.01
C PRO A 8 -8.44 -17.58 8.01
N GLY A 9 -7.37 -18.17 8.55
CA GLY A 9 -6.03 -17.59 8.58
C GLY A 9 -5.29 -17.58 7.23
N ASP A 10 -5.55 -18.53 6.33
CA ASP A 10 -4.86 -18.59 5.03
C ASP A 10 -5.30 -17.47 4.09
N ASP A 11 -6.60 -17.14 4.09
CA ASP A 11 -7.19 -16.10 3.25
C ASP A 11 -6.71 -14.70 3.68
N GLN A 12 -6.62 -14.46 5.00
CA GLN A 12 -6.11 -13.20 5.55
C GLN A 12 -4.61 -13.02 5.32
N ALA A 13 -3.81 -14.08 5.42
CA ALA A 13 -2.38 -14.03 5.12
C ALA A 13 -2.12 -13.73 3.64
N LEU A 14 -2.90 -14.32 2.72
CA LEU A 14 -2.85 -14.04 1.29
C LEU A 14 -3.23 -12.59 0.97
N GLU A 15 -4.32 -12.09 1.57
CA GLU A 15 -4.75 -10.71 1.36
C GLU A 15 -3.74 -9.71 1.93
N LEU A 16 -3.14 -10.01 3.09
CA LEU A 16 -2.08 -9.17 3.65
C LEU A 16 -0.84 -9.12 2.75
N ALA A 17 -0.39 -10.26 2.21
CA ALA A 17 0.72 -10.32 1.27
C ALA A 17 0.42 -9.54 -0.03
N ARG A 18 -0.83 -9.59 -0.50
CA ARG A 18 -1.29 -8.81 -1.65
C ARG A 18 -1.24 -7.30 -1.38
N LEU A 19 -1.67 -6.87 -0.20
CA LEU A 19 -1.62 -5.46 0.21
C LEU A 19 -0.18 -4.97 0.37
N GLU A 20 0.71 -5.78 0.97
CA GLU A 20 2.15 -5.48 1.05
C GLU A 20 2.77 -5.29 -0.32
N GLN A 21 2.43 -6.16 -1.28
CA GLN A 21 2.90 -6.02 -2.65
C GLN A 21 2.36 -4.74 -3.31
N LEU A 22 1.07 -4.46 -3.19
CA LEU A 22 0.46 -3.25 -3.75
C LEU A 22 1.14 -1.98 -3.24
N VAL A 23 1.39 -1.87 -1.94
CA VAL A 23 2.07 -0.71 -1.34
C VAL A 23 3.49 -0.54 -1.90
N ARG A 24 4.19 -1.64 -2.17
CA ARG A 24 5.54 -1.63 -2.77
C ARG A 24 5.55 -1.22 -4.24
N GLU A 25 4.50 -1.56 -4.96
CA GLU A 25 4.35 -1.28 -6.38
C GLU A 25 3.71 0.08 -6.67
N VAL A 26 3.22 0.81 -5.66
CA VAL A 26 2.70 2.17 -5.85
C VAL A 26 3.80 3.04 -6.48
N PRO A 27 3.62 3.49 -7.74
CA PRO A 27 4.61 4.34 -8.37
C PRO A 27 4.63 5.68 -7.65
N LEU A 28 5.82 6.15 -7.31
CA LEU A 28 5.96 7.54 -6.90
C LEU A 28 5.54 8.43 -8.08
N PRO A 29 4.78 9.49 -7.83
CA PRO A 29 4.23 10.32 -8.89
C PRO A 29 5.38 10.98 -9.63
N SER A 30 5.37 10.88 -10.96
CA SER A 30 6.28 11.62 -11.83
C SER A 30 5.56 12.87 -12.34
N PRO A 31 6.25 14.02 -12.51
CA PRO A 31 5.66 15.21 -13.11
C PRO A 31 5.14 14.96 -14.53
N ASP A 32 5.66 13.94 -15.22
CA ASP A 32 5.23 13.56 -16.57
C ASP A 32 3.90 12.78 -16.58
N LEU A 33 3.39 12.35 -15.42
CA LEU A 33 2.12 11.63 -15.33
C LEU A 33 0.93 12.57 -15.54
N PRO A 34 -0.12 12.13 -16.26
CA PRO A 34 -1.35 12.90 -16.39
C PRO A 34 -1.93 13.22 -15.00
N GLY A 35 -2.36 14.47 -14.81
CA GLY A 35 -2.86 15.02 -13.55
C GLY A 35 -1.80 15.72 -12.69
N TRP A 36 -0.52 15.35 -12.79
CA TRP A 36 0.57 15.97 -12.02
C TRP A 36 1.22 17.14 -12.74
N GLN A 37 1.05 17.21 -14.07
CA GLN A 37 1.60 18.24 -14.96
C GLN A 37 1.17 19.67 -14.61
N SER A 38 0.02 19.82 -13.95
CA SER A 38 -0.55 21.12 -13.59
C SER A 38 -0.03 21.68 -12.27
N LEU A 39 0.74 20.89 -11.52
CA LEU A 39 1.31 21.30 -10.24
C LEU A 39 2.56 22.13 -10.46
N THR A 40 2.72 23.19 -9.66
CA THR A 40 4.01 23.85 -9.51
C THR A 40 5.02 22.88 -8.86
N ALA A 41 6.32 23.16 -9.02
CA ALA A 41 7.37 22.36 -8.39
C ALA A 41 7.21 22.24 -6.86
N GLY A 42 6.71 23.30 -6.21
CA GLY A 42 6.43 23.31 -4.78
C GLY A 42 5.24 22.43 -4.39
N GLU A 43 4.14 22.51 -5.14
CA GLU A 43 2.95 21.67 -4.92
C GLU A 43 3.24 20.19 -5.19
N TYR A 44 3.99 19.90 -6.27
CA TYR A 44 4.47 18.57 -6.58
C TYR A 44 5.32 18.00 -5.43
N ALA A 45 6.29 18.77 -4.92
CA ALA A 45 7.13 18.34 -3.82
C ALA A 45 6.34 18.10 -2.52
N ALA A 46 5.35 18.95 -2.22
CA ALA A 46 4.46 18.76 -1.08
C ALA A 46 3.65 17.47 -1.21
N ALA A 47 3.02 17.25 -2.37
CA ALA A 47 2.21 16.06 -2.64
C ALA A 47 3.04 14.77 -2.62
N VAL A 48 4.27 14.78 -3.15
CA VAL A 48 5.20 13.63 -3.05
C VAL A 48 5.53 13.33 -1.59
N ARG A 49 5.81 14.35 -0.77
CA ARG A 49 6.10 14.17 0.65
C ARG A 49 4.91 13.59 1.42
N GLU A 50 3.71 14.08 1.15
CA GLU A 50 2.48 13.58 1.78
C GLU A 50 2.22 12.12 1.39
N LEU A 51 2.33 11.79 0.10
CA LEU A 51 2.17 10.41 -0.37
C LEU A 51 3.20 9.47 0.27
N THR A 52 4.46 9.90 0.36
CA THR A 52 5.53 9.10 0.98
C THR A 52 5.22 8.83 2.46
N ALA A 53 4.70 9.83 3.19
CA ALA A 53 4.31 9.66 4.58
C ALA A 53 3.12 8.69 4.74
N LEU A 54 2.14 8.77 3.85
CA LEU A 54 0.99 7.86 3.82
C LEU A 54 1.43 6.41 3.56
N LEU A 55 2.27 6.19 2.54
CA LEU A 55 2.81 4.87 2.23
C LEU A 55 3.60 4.28 3.40
N GLY A 56 4.41 5.10 4.09
CA GLY A 56 5.11 4.66 5.30
C GLY A 56 4.17 4.26 6.44
N THR A 57 3.06 4.99 6.61
CA THR A 57 2.03 4.67 7.61
C THR A 57 1.37 3.33 7.30
N VAL A 58 0.99 3.10 6.04
CA VAL A 58 0.39 1.84 5.60
C VAL A 58 1.38 0.68 5.75
N ALA A 59 2.63 0.84 5.35
CA ALA A 59 3.67 -0.17 5.52
C ALA A 59 3.85 -0.56 7.00
N THR A 60 3.79 0.41 7.92
CA THR A 60 3.86 0.16 9.36
C THR A 60 2.65 -0.62 9.85
N ALA A 61 1.45 -0.26 9.39
CA ALA A 61 0.22 -0.97 9.74
C ALA A 61 0.21 -2.42 9.23
N LEU A 62 0.70 -2.65 8.01
CA LEU A 62 0.84 -3.99 7.44
C LEU A 62 1.83 -4.85 8.24
N ALA A 63 2.99 -4.27 8.60
CA ALA A 63 3.96 -4.96 9.45
C ALA A 63 3.38 -5.33 10.82
N ALA A 64 2.58 -4.43 11.41
CA ALA A 64 1.89 -4.70 12.67
C ALA A 64 0.85 -5.82 12.51
N ALA A 65 0.05 -5.80 11.45
CA ALA A 65 -0.93 -6.85 11.15
C ALA A 65 -0.25 -8.22 10.95
N ARG A 66 0.89 -8.25 10.26
CA ARG A 66 1.70 -9.47 10.09
C ARG A 66 2.23 -10.04 11.40
N SER A 67 2.57 -9.17 12.35
CA SER A 67 3.08 -9.60 13.66
C SER A 67 1.98 -10.07 14.64
N ALA A 68 0.72 -9.81 14.31
CA ALA A 68 -0.43 -10.12 15.16
C ALA A 68 -1.15 -11.44 14.80
N GLY A 69 -0.92 -11.96 13.59
CA GLY A 69 -1.39 -13.27 13.12
C GLY A 69 -0.33 -14.35 13.26
#